data_AF-U5MN49-F1
#
_entry.id   AF-U5MN49-F1
#
_cell.length_a   1.000
_cell.length_b   1.000
_cell.length_c   1.000
_cell.angle_alpha   90.00
_cell.angle_beta   90.00
_cell.angle_gamma   90.00
#
_symmetry.space_group_name_H-M   'P 1'
#
loop_
_entity.id
_entity.type
_entity.pdbx_description
1 polymer ?
#
loop_
_entity_poly.entity_id
_entity_poly.type
_entity_poly.pdbx_seq_one_letter_code
_entity_poly.pdbx_strand_id
1 'polypeptide(L)'
;MYLTRIYYREELGFIMNTNEIMSNTKLMIDDLKTVCANFGLGNASSEYKIITEVFLYKFLNDKFLYEIRKASATLKNSTNLEADLNTLSDEEYDDLMDELPASTALLKREHFISYLFNNKNTEKFNELFDNTLIDIANFNINIFSVKTSSDDKIRLFGALSQFIIESNKKSDFCRAIIDKLVAFSFEEAFKQKYDFFAAVFEYLIKDYNKDFGKYAEYYTPHSIASIIARIMVPEGAQNVTVYDPAAGSGTLVLALAHEIGEENCTIFTQDISQKSSEFLRLNLILNNLVHSLGNVVHGDTLLAPQHLNRQKNDLMKFDYIVSNPPFNVDFSDNRDTLAGDNFKERFWAGVQCRQLSKIVMKKLLQISNSVCYIS
;
A
#
# COMPACT_ATOMS: atom_id res chain seq x y z
N MET A 1 28.63 -3.06 15.30
CA MET A 1 28.90 -4.49 15.54
C MET A 1 27.75 -5.40 15.08
N TYR A 2 26.47 -5.03 15.27
CA TYR A 2 25.32 -5.80 14.73
C TYR A 2 24.95 -5.47 13.28
N LEU A 3 24.99 -4.19 12.86
CA LEU A 3 24.91 -3.79 11.44
C LEU A 3 25.91 -4.60 10.59
N THR A 4 27.13 -4.73 11.11
CA THR A 4 28.21 -5.52 10.50
C THR A 4 27.83 -6.98 10.25
N ARG A 5 26.92 -7.60 11.03
CA ARG A 5 26.55 -9.01 10.88
C ARG A 5 25.51 -9.26 9.78
N ILE A 6 24.71 -8.25 9.42
CA ILE A 6 23.86 -8.29 8.22
C ILE A 6 24.76 -8.21 6.98
N TYR A 7 25.75 -7.31 6.99
CA TYR A 7 26.72 -7.15 5.90
C TYR A 7 27.69 -8.34 5.75
N TYR A 8 28.11 -9.03 6.83
CA TYR A 8 28.96 -10.21 6.72
C TYR A 8 28.31 -11.41 6.01
N ARG A 9 26.98 -11.44 5.86
CA ARG A 9 26.31 -12.48 5.04
C ARG A 9 26.55 -12.26 3.54
N GLU A 10 26.86 -11.04 3.11
CA GLU A 10 27.18 -10.73 1.71
C GLU A 10 28.57 -11.24 1.30
N GLU A 11 29.56 -11.25 2.22
CA GLU A 11 30.93 -11.72 1.93
C GLU A 11 31.02 -13.22 1.60
N LEU A 12 29.99 -14.02 1.89
CA LEU A 12 29.97 -15.46 1.62
C LEU A 12 29.25 -15.86 0.33
N GLY A 13 28.78 -14.91 -0.48
CA GLY A 13 28.16 -15.21 -1.79
C GLY A 13 26.90 -16.08 -1.69
N PHE A 14 26.25 -16.13 -0.53
CA PHE A 14 25.03 -16.91 -0.32
C PHE A 14 23.81 -16.09 -0.76
N ILE A 15 23.43 -16.22 -2.02
CA ILE A 15 22.18 -15.66 -2.54
C ILE A 15 21.04 -16.39 -1.83
N MET A 16 20.27 -15.67 -0.99
CA MET A 16 19.08 -16.24 -0.37
C MET A 16 18.10 -16.67 -1.46
N ASN A 17 17.57 -17.89 -1.35
CA ASN A 17 16.51 -18.31 -2.26
C ASN A 17 15.18 -17.64 -1.88
N THR A 18 14.22 -17.62 -2.81
CA THR A 18 12.90 -16.99 -2.61
C THR A 18 12.17 -17.48 -1.35
N ASN A 19 12.32 -18.76 -0.97
CA ASN A 19 11.67 -19.29 0.24
C ASN A 19 12.29 -18.75 1.53
N GLU A 20 13.61 -18.58 1.56
CA GLU A 20 14.31 -17.97 2.70
C GLU A 20 13.93 -16.49 2.86
N ILE A 21 13.91 -15.74 1.76
CA ILE A 21 13.48 -14.32 1.77
C ILE A 21 12.04 -14.21 2.27
N MET A 22 11.15 -15.08 1.78
CA MET A 22 9.75 -15.15 2.21
C MET A 22 9.65 -15.48 3.71
N SER A 23 10.40 -16.48 4.17
CA SER A 23 10.42 -16.87 5.58
C SER A 23 10.89 -15.71 6.47
N ASN A 24 11.97 -15.02 6.10
CA ASN A 24 12.49 -13.89 6.86
C ASN A 24 11.49 -12.73 6.89
N THR A 25 10.81 -12.46 5.77
CA THR A 25 9.78 -11.41 5.69
C THR A 25 8.59 -11.74 6.60
N LYS A 26 8.14 -13.01 6.61
CA LYS A 26 7.07 -13.47 7.51
C LYS A 26 7.48 -13.37 8.98
N LEU A 27 8.71 -13.75 9.31
CA LEU A 27 9.26 -13.64 10.66
C LEU A 27 9.29 -12.17 11.14
N MET A 28 9.65 -11.22 10.26
CA MET A 28 9.59 -9.80 10.58
C MET A 28 8.16 -9.36 10.92
N ILE A 29 7.15 -9.79 10.14
CA ILE A 29 5.73 -9.49 10.42
C ILE A 29 5.31 -10.09 11.78
N ASP A 30 5.69 -11.33 12.06
CA ASP A 30 5.33 -12.01 13.31
C ASP A 30 6.06 -11.40 14.53
N ASP A 31 7.27 -10.90 14.33
CA ASP A 31 8.00 -10.13 15.34
C ASP A 31 7.28 -8.82 15.68
N LEU A 32 6.75 -8.10 14.69
CA LEU A 32 5.95 -6.90 14.92
C LEU A 32 4.65 -7.23 15.67
N LYS A 33 3.96 -8.31 15.31
CA LYS A 33 2.79 -8.81 16.06
C LYS A 33 3.14 -9.11 17.51
N THR A 34 4.28 -9.75 17.73
CA THR A 34 4.78 -10.05 19.08
C THR A 34 5.02 -8.77 19.88
N VAL A 35 5.61 -7.73 19.26
CA VAL A 35 5.75 -6.42 19.92
C VAL A 35 4.38 -5.85 20.26
N CYS A 36 3.44 -5.80 19.32
CA CYS A 36 2.07 -5.32 19.60
C CYS A 36 1.42 -6.07 20.77
N ALA A 37 1.46 -7.41 20.76
CA ALA A 37 0.90 -8.24 21.82
C ALA A 37 1.52 -7.93 23.21
N ASN A 38 2.84 -7.77 23.28
CA ASN A 38 3.56 -7.44 24.52
C ASN A 38 3.17 -6.07 25.10
N PHE A 39 2.73 -5.14 24.25
CA PHE A 39 2.25 -3.82 24.63
C PHE A 39 0.72 -3.74 24.72
N GLY A 40 0.03 -4.88 24.77
CA GLY A 40 -1.43 -4.95 25.00
C GLY A 40 -2.28 -4.63 23.77
N LEU A 41 -1.67 -4.63 22.58
CA LEU A 41 -2.34 -4.34 21.30
C LEU A 41 -2.69 -5.61 20.50
N GLY A 42 -2.41 -6.80 21.03
CA GLY A 42 -2.70 -8.06 20.33
C GLY A 42 -4.19 -8.18 19.99
N ASN A 43 -4.50 -8.39 18.71
CA ASN A 43 -5.87 -8.43 18.15
C ASN A 43 -6.67 -7.13 18.35
N ALA A 44 -6.04 -6.01 18.71
CA ALA A 44 -6.70 -4.72 18.78
C ALA A 44 -6.98 -4.19 17.36
N SER A 45 -8.01 -3.35 17.22
CA SER A 45 -8.31 -2.71 15.92
C SER A 45 -7.19 -1.80 15.42
N SER A 46 -6.31 -1.32 16.30
CA SER A 46 -5.13 -0.54 15.95
C SER A 46 -3.92 -1.38 15.53
N GLU A 47 -3.92 -2.69 15.81
CA GLU A 47 -2.76 -3.57 15.58
C GLU A 47 -2.36 -3.61 14.10
N TYR A 48 -3.35 -3.82 13.22
CA TYR A 48 -3.08 -3.89 11.78
C TYR A 48 -2.45 -2.60 11.28
N LYS A 49 -2.94 -1.45 11.76
CA LYS A 49 -2.49 -0.13 11.33
C LYS A 49 -1.04 0.11 11.73
N ILE A 50 -0.68 -0.26 12.95
CA ILE A 50 0.70 -0.20 13.42
C ILE A 50 1.59 -1.08 12.55
N ILE A 51 1.21 -2.33 12.33
CA ILE A 51 2.04 -3.29 11.61
C ILE A 51 2.21 -2.89 10.16
N THR A 52 1.14 -2.45 9.47
CA THR A 52 1.23 -2.02 8.07
C THR A 52 2.05 -0.75 7.91
N GLU A 53 1.91 0.24 8.80
CA GLU A 53 2.70 1.47 8.74
C GLU A 53 4.18 1.22 9.08
N VAL A 54 4.49 0.40 10.09
CA VAL A 54 5.87 0.02 10.43
C VAL A 54 6.52 -0.82 9.32
N PHE A 55 5.78 -1.77 8.75
CA PHE A 55 6.22 -2.56 7.60
C PHE A 55 6.54 -1.66 6.40
N LEU A 56 5.64 -0.71 6.10
CA LEU A 56 5.83 0.24 5.02
C LEU A 56 7.02 1.17 5.26
N TYR A 57 7.21 1.67 6.49
CA TYR A 57 8.38 2.48 6.81
C TYR A 57 9.68 1.71 6.54
N LYS A 58 9.76 0.45 6.96
CA LYS A 58 10.91 -0.41 6.67
C LYS A 58 11.10 -0.65 5.17
N PHE A 59 10.02 -0.94 4.47
CA PHE A 59 10.04 -1.13 3.02
C PHE A 59 10.57 0.11 2.29
N LEU A 60 10.05 1.31 2.62
CA LEU A 60 10.48 2.56 1.98
C LEU A 60 11.93 2.91 2.30
N ASN A 61 12.36 2.74 3.57
CA ASN A 61 13.75 2.92 3.98
C ASN A 61 14.70 2.05 3.15
N ASP A 62 14.42 0.76 3.10
CA ASP A 62 15.29 -0.17 2.38
C ASP A 62 15.22 0.03 0.87
N LYS A 63 14.05 0.40 0.33
CA LYS A 63 13.86 0.68 -1.10
C LYS A 63 14.66 1.91 -1.52
N PHE A 64 14.65 2.97 -0.71
CA PHE A 64 15.48 4.16 -0.93
C PHE A 64 16.96 3.76 -1.01
N LEU A 65 17.47 3.04 -0.01
CA LEU A 65 18.87 2.57 0.00
C LEU A 65 19.21 1.69 -1.20
N TYR A 66 18.29 0.79 -1.59
CA TYR A 66 18.45 -0.08 -2.74
C TYR A 66 18.56 0.70 -4.07
N GLU A 67 17.71 1.72 -4.27
CA GLU A 67 17.76 2.54 -5.48
C GLU A 67 19.00 3.45 -5.50
N ILE A 68 19.46 3.96 -4.35
CA ILE A 68 20.74 4.68 -4.23
C ILE A 68 21.91 3.83 -4.71
N ARG A 69 21.99 2.55 -4.30
CA ARG A 69 23.05 1.63 -4.78
C ARG A 69 23.01 1.40 -6.29
N LYS A 70 21.83 1.51 -6.90
CA LYS A 70 21.65 1.37 -8.34
C LYS A 70 22.01 2.65 -9.10
N ALA A 71 21.70 3.81 -8.55
CA ALA A 71 21.97 5.11 -9.15
C ALA A 71 23.46 5.48 -9.07
N SER A 72 24.08 5.30 -7.89
CA SER A 72 25.44 5.76 -7.64
C SER A 72 26.49 4.66 -7.77
N ALA A 73 27.39 4.77 -8.75
CA ALA A 73 28.50 3.84 -8.94
C ALA A 73 29.46 3.82 -7.74
N THR A 74 29.65 4.95 -7.07
CA THR A 74 30.53 5.11 -5.91
C THR A 74 29.96 4.44 -4.66
N LEU A 75 28.64 4.53 -4.46
CA LEU A 75 27.96 4.01 -3.27
C LEU A 75 27.48 2.56 -3.42
N LYS A 76 27.49 2.03 -4.65
CA LYS A 76 27.02 0.67 -4.99
C LYS A 76 27.53 -0.42 -4.03
N ASN A 77 28.84 -0.42 -3.75
CA ASN A 77 29.49 -1.43 -2.91
C ASN A 77 29.76 -0.94 -1.48
N SER A 78 29.10 0.13 -1.03
CA SER A 78 29.27 0.65 0.33
C SER A 78 28.91 -0.43 1.36
N THR A 79 29.81 -0.64 2.32
CA THR A 79 29.59 -1.53 3.48
C THR A 79 28.63 -0.93 4.50
N ASN A 80 28.47 0.40 4.54
CA ASN A 80 27.52 1.07 5.40
C ASN A 80 26.97 2.31 4.70
N LEU A 81 25.98 2.08 3.85
CA LEU A 81 25.47 3.10 2.93
C LEU A 81 24.94 4.33 3.68
N GLU A 82 24.21 4.13 4.76
CA GLU A 82 23.67 5.23 5.56
C GLU A 82 24.78 6.10 6.18
N ALA A 83 25.90 5.51 6.61
CA ALA A 83 27.04 6.27 7.11
C ALA A 83 27.70 7.07 5.99
N ASP A 84 27.88 6.48 4.81
CA ASP A 84 28.49 7.17 3.67
C ASP A 84 27.59 8.33 3.17
N LEU A 85 26.27 8.12 3.13
CA LEU A 85 25.28 9.17 2.82
C LEU A 85 25.32 10.35 3.82
N ASN A 86 25.65 10.08 5.09
CA ASN A 86 25.83 11.11 6.10
C ASN A 86 27.13 11.93 5.93
N THR A 87 28.07 11.46 5.11
CA THR A 87 29.31 12.21 4.82
C THR A 87 29.20 13.11 3.59
N LEU A 88 28.20 12.90 2.74
CA LEU A 88 27.93 13.75 1.59
C LEU A 88 27.54 15.15 2.06
N SER A 89 27.93 16.18 1.29
CA SER A 89 27.37 17.52 1.45
C SER A 89 25.86 17.53 1.17
N ASP A 90 25.17 18.60 1.56
CA ASP A 90 23.73 18.74 1.27
C ASP A 90 23.46 18.82 -0.23
N GLU A 91 24.31 19.51 -1.00
CA GLU A 91 24.20 19.60 -2.46
C GLU A 91 24.36 18.23 -3.13
N GLU A 92 25.38 17.46 -2.75
CA GLU A 92 25.59 16.10 -3.28
C GLU A 92 24.44 15.14 -2.93
N TYR A 93 23.80 15.35 -1.77
CA TYR A 93 22.67 14.52 -1.34
C TYR A 93 21.39 14.87 -2.08
N ASP A 94 21.15 16.16 -2.33
CA ASP A 94 20.01 16.64 -3.11
C ASP A 94 20.14 16.20 -4.58
N ASP A 95 21.33 16.34 -5.19
CA ASP A 95 21.59 15.85 -6.56
C ASP A 95 21.31 14.35 -6.68
N LEU A 96 21.71 13.57 -5.67
CA LEU A 96 21.47 12.13 -5.63
C LEU A 96 19.98 11.79 -5.51
N MET A 97 19.18 12.62 -4.82
CA MET A 97 17.73 12.45 -4.76
C MET A 97 17.07 12.66 -6.12
N ASP A 98 17.54 13.63 -6.90
CA ASP A 98 16.99 13.95 -8.22
C ASP A 98 17.23 12.84 -9.26
N GLU A 99 18.26 12.01 -9.05
CA GLU A 99 18.55 10.85 -9.90
C GLU A 99 17.66 9.64 -9.61
N LEU A 100 16.95 9.62 -8.48
CA LEU A 100 16.14 8.47 -8.09
C LEU A 100 14.86 8.34 -8.95
N PRO A 101 14.39 7.10 -9.20
CA PRO A 101 13.11 6.89 -9.85
C PRO A 101 11.97 7.57 -9.08
N ALA A 102 11.02 8.17 -9.78
CA ALA A 102 9.85 8.84 -9.18
C ALA A 102 8.98 7.93 -8.28
N SER A 103 9.13 6.61 -8.40
CA SER A 103 8.48 5.61 -7.54
C SER A 103 9.21 5.38 -6.21
N THR A 104 10.32 6.06 -5.95
CA THR A 104 11.11 5.96 -4.73
C THR A 104 10.71 7.05 -3.74
N ALA A 105 10.39 6.68 -2.51
CA ALA A 105 10.16 7.66 -1.46
C ALA A 105 11.50 8.32 -1.08
N LEU A 106 11.51 9.65 -1.04
CA LEU A 106 12.68 10.42 -0.64
C LEU A 106 12.75 10.46 0.89
N LEU A 107 13.97 10.37 1.44
CA LEU A 107 14.21 10.33 2.87
C LEU A 107 15.30 11.32 3.27
N LYS A 108 15.07 12.08 4.33
CA LYS A 108 16.13 12.86 4.97
C LYS A 108 17.03 11.93 5.78
N ARG A 109 18.24 12.38 6.10
CA ARG A 109 19.21 11.59 6.90
C ARG A 109 18.64 11.22 8.28
N GLU A 110 17.81 12.08 8.87
CA GLU A 110 17.13 11.85 10.14
C GLU A 110 15.97 10.84 10.03
N HIS A 111 15.51 10.55 8.81
CA HIS A 111 14.46 9.56 8.56
C HIS A 111 14.97 8.13 8.58
N PHE A 112 16.29 7.93 8.54
CA PHE A 112 16.85 6.60 8.49
C PHE A 112 16.59 5.80 9.76
N ILE A 113 16.35 4.50 9.59
CA ILE A 113 16.13 3.59 10.71
C ILE A 113 17.38 3.51 11.60
N SER A 114 18.60 3.61 11.05
CA SER A 114 19.81 3.65 11.89
C SER A 114 19.88 4.92 12.74
N TYR A 115 19.42 6.07 12.22
CA TYR A 115 19.35 7.31 12.98
C TYR A 115 18.42 7.16 14.18
N LEU A 116 17.22 6.62 13.98
CA LEU A 116 16.29 6.33 15.09
C LEU A 116 16.86 5.31 16.07
N PHE A 117 17.51 4.26 15.59
CA PHE A 117 18.13 3.24 16.46
C PHE A 117 19.25 3.82 17.33
N ASN A 118 20.10 4.67 16.77
CA ASN A 118 21.20 5.30 17.49
C ASN A 118 20.69 6.30 18.55
N ASN A 119 19.53 6.91 18.31
CA ASN A 119 18.89 7.86 19.23
C ASN A 119 17.81 7.21 20.12
N LYS A 120 17.65 5.89 20.09
CA LYS A 120 16.52 5.21 20.76
C LYS A 120 16.45 5.39 22.28
N ASN A 121 17.57 5.76 22.91
CA ASN A 121 17.67 5.95 24.36
C ASN A 121 17.57 7.42 24.79
N THR A 122 17.28 8.36 23.89
CA THR A 122 17.03 9.75 24.26
C THR A 122 15.71 9.89 25.02
N GLU A 123 15.58 10.95 25.82
CA GLU A 123 14.29 11.29 26.41
C GLU A 123 13.24 11.48 25.30
N LYS A 124 11.99 11.07 25.60
CA LYS A 124 10.84 11.22 24.69
C LYS A 124 11.08 10.63 23.30
N PHE A 125 11.77 9.48 23.21
CA PHE A 125 12.02 8.79 21.94
C PHE A 125 10.75 8.55 21.10
N ASN A 126 9.60 8.32 21.75
CA ASN A 126 8.32 8.22 21.06
C ASN A 126 7.94 9.46 20.24
N GLU A 127 8.27 10.66 20.73
CA GLU A 127 8.03 11.91 19.99
C GLU A 127 8.94 11.99 18.76
N LEU A 128 10.23 11.63 18.90
CA LEU A 128 11.16 11.55 17.77
C LEU A 128 10.67 10.55 16.71
N PHE A 129 10.27 9.35 17.14
CA PHE A 129 9.76 8.30 16.26
C PHE A 129 8.49 8.76 15.51
N ASP A 130 7.48 9.26 16.22
CA ASP A 130 6.22 9.70 15.61
C ASP A 130 6.43 10.90 14.68
N ASN A 131 7.24 11.89 15.08
CA ASN A 131 7.55 13.04 14.24
C ASN A 131 8.29 12.64 12.97
N THR A 132 9.17 11.63 13.04
CA THR A 132 9.89 11.11 11.87
C THR A 132 8.92 10.50 10.86
N LEU A 133 7.99 9.65 11.31
CA LEU A 133 6.96 9.08 10.43
C LEU A 133 6.09 10.16 9.77
N ILE A 134 5.66 11.16 10.56
CA ILE A 134 4.86 12.28 10.06
C ILE A 134 5.66 13.10 9.04
N ASP A 135 6.94 13.37 9.29
CA ASP A 135 7.78 14.15 8.38
C ASP A 135 8.03 13.39 7.07
N ILE A 136 8.29 12.09 7.11
CA ILE A 136 8.37 11.25 5.90
C ILE A 136 7.08 11.35 5.08
N ALA A 137 5.92 11.24 5.74
CA ALA A 137 4.63 11.31 5.08
C ALA A 137 4.36 12.67 4.42
N ASN A 138 4.78 13.76 5.07
CA ASN A 138 4.63 15.11 4.54
C ASN A 138 5.62 15.39 3.40
N PHE A 139 6.86 14.93 3.54
CA PHE A 139 7.91 15.09 2.54
C PHE A 139 7.53 14.39 1.22
N ASN A 140 6.82 13.27 1.31
CA ASN A 140 6.41 12.45 0.16
C ASN A 140 4.94 12.63 -0.26
N ILE A 141 4.23 13.63 0.27
CA ILE A 141 2.77 13.77 0.14
C ILE A 141 2.28 14.03 -1.31
N ASN A 142 3.16 14.41 -2.22
CA ASN A 142 2.77 14.66 -3.61
C ASN A 142 2.67 13.38 -4.44
N ILE A 143 3.44 12.36 -4.09
CA ILE A 143 3.54 11.12 -4.84
C ILE A 143 2.80 10.00 -4.11
N PHE A 144 2.93 9.93 -2.78
CA PHE A 144 2.46 8.78 -2.01
C PHE A 144 1.15 9.01 -1.23
N SER A 145 0.39 10.06 -1.55
CA SER A 145 -0.94 10.30 -0.95
C SER A 145 -2.06 9.72 -1.80
N VAL A 146 -3.16 9.32 -1.14
CA VAL A 146 -4.44 9.03 -1.81
C VAL A 146 -5.43 10.17 -1.56
N LYS A 147 -6.49 10.23 -2.36
CA LYS A 147 -7.49 11.31 -2.28
C LYS A 147 -8.78 10.86 -1.60
N THR A 148 -9.42 11.77 -0.89
CA THR A 148 -10.83 11.62 -0.48
C THR A 148 -11.76 12.10 -1.59
N SER A 149 -13.05 11.78 -1.50
CA SER A 149 -14.09 12.41 -2.34
C SER A 149 -14.16 13.94 -2.25
N SER A 150 -13.57 14.53 -1.22
CA SER A 150 -13.46 15.98 -1.01
C SER A 150 -12.14 16.58 -1.54
N ASP A 151 -11.31 15.77 -2.22
CA ASP A 151 -9.95 16.10 -2.70
C ASP A 151 -8.91 16.36 -1.59
N ASP A 152 -9.20 15.93 -0.35
CA ASP A 152 -8.21 15.93 0.74
C ASP A 152 -7.17 14.81 0.52
N LYS A 153 -5.91 15.08 0.87
CA LYS A 153 -4.83 14.09 0.81
C LYS A 153 -4.73 13.28 2.10
N ILE A 154 -4.82 11.96 2.00
CA ILE A 154 -4.58 11.03 3.11
C ILE A 154 -3.09 10.68 3.16
N ARG A 155 -2.45 10.98 4.30
CA ARG A 155 -1.01 10.75 4.54
C ARG A 155 -0.66 9.27 4.65
N LEU A 156 0.58 8.92 4.28
CA LEU A 156 1.12 7.56 4.40
C LEU A 156 1.17 7.07 5.84
N PHE A 157 1.66 7.92 6.74
CA PHE A 157 1.90 7.58 8.13
C PHE A 157 1.17 8.51 9.09
N GLY A 158 0.85 7.99 10.27
CA GLY A 158 0.46 8.76 11.44
C GLY A 158 1.43 8.54 12.60
N ALA A 159 1.16 9.22 13.73
CA ALA A 159 1.78 8.87 14.99
C ALA A 159 1.34 7.47 15.42
N LEU A 160 2.27 6.60 15.80
CA LEU A 160 1.95 5.23 16.22
C LEU A 160 1.96 5.09 17.75
N SER A 161 2.76 5.88 18.45
CA SER A 161 2.80 5.81 19.92
C SER A 161 1.47 6.24 20.57
N GLN A 162 0.59 6.93 19.84
CA GLN A 162 -0.75 7.31 20.31
C GLN A 162 -1.65 6.11 20.64
N PHE A 163 -1.39 4.94 20.05
CA PHE A 163 -2.16 3.73 20.34
C PHE A 163 -1.80 3.09 21.68
N ILE A 164 -0.67 3.49 22.29
CA ILE A 164 -0.26 3.03 23.61
C ILE A 164 -0.91 3.93 24.67
N ILE A 165 -1.74 3.32 25.53
CA ILE A 165 -2.51 4.01 26.56
C ILE A 165 -1.58 4.57 27.64
N GLU A 166 -0.64 3.76 28.14
CA GLU A 166 0.24 4.21 29.21
C GLU A 166 1.38 5.07 28.65
N SER A 167 1.37 6.36 29.01
CA SER A 167 2.32 7.34 28.46
C SER A 167 3.79 6.98 28.74
N ASN A 168 4.09 6.34 29.87
CA ASN A 168 5.44 5.90 30.21
C ASN A 168 5.92 4.69 29.38
N LYS A 169 5.02 3.93 28.74
CA LYS A 169 5.38 2.79 27.87
C LYS A 169 5.57 3.18 26.40
N LYS A 170 5.20 4.40 26.01
CA LYS A 170 5.27 4.86 24.61
C LYS A 170 6.67 4.76 24.02
N SER A 171 7.68 5.26 24.75
CA SER A 171 9.07 5.18 24.30
C SER A 171 9.57 3.73 24.26
N ASP A 172 9.18 2.89 25.22
CA ASP A 172 9.53 1.46 25.22
C ASP A 172 8.97 0.71 24.00
N PHE A 173 7.72 1.03 23.63
CA PHE A 173 7.09 0.48 22.44
C PHE A 173 7.83 0.88 21.16
N CYS A 174 8.10 2.17 20.96
CA CYS A 174 8.84 2.65 19.78
C CYS A 174 10.25 2.04 19.71
N ARG A 175 10.93 1.87 20.87
CA ARG A 175 12.23 1.19 20.93
C ARG A 175 12.13 -0.27 20.47
N ALA A 176 11.14 -1.00 20.97
CA ALA A 176 10.93 -2.40 20.61
C ALA A 176 10.66 -2.57 19.10
N ILE A 177 9.89 -1.65 18.50
CA ILE A 177 9.66 -1.62 17.05
C ILE A 177 10.98 -1.42 16.29
N ILE A 178 11.75 -0.39 16.63
CA ILE A 178 13.01 -0.08 15.95
C ILE A 178 14.03 -1.20 16.08
N ASP A 179 14.06 -1.89 17.22
CA ASP A 179 14.92 -3.07 17.43
C ASP A 179 14.57 -4.22 16.49
N LYS A 180 13.30 -4.39 16.12
CA LYS A 180 12.88 -5.35 15.10
C LYS A 180 13.24 -4.87 13.69
N LEU A 181 13.10 -3.58 13.40
CA LEU A 181 13.39 -3.04 12.07
C LEU A 181 14.86 -3.13 11.68
N VAL A 182 15.79 -2.89 12.60
CA VAL A 182 17.23 -2.98 12.30
C VAL A 182 17.72 -4.41 12.07
N ALA A 183 16.96 -5.42 12.50
CA ALA A 183 17.34 -6.83 12.39
C ALA A 183 17.00 -7.47 11.03
N PHE A 184 16.31 -6.74 10.16
CA PHE A 184 15.79 -7.22 8.89
C PHE A 184 16.16 -6.27 7.75
N SER A 185 16.16 -6.75 6.49
CA SER A 185 16.32 -5.93 5.28
C SER A 185 15.49 -6.50 4.14
N PHE A 186 14.80 -5.63 3.39
CA PHE A 186 14.08 -5.97 2.15
C PHE A 186 14.97 -6.01 0.91
N GLU A 187 16.26 -5.71 1.00
CA GLU A 187 17.15 -5.57 -0.18
C GLU A 187 17.07 -6.78 -1.14
N GLU A 188 17.16 -8.00 -0.61
CA GLU A 188 17.02 -9.22 -1.42
C GLU A 188 15.59 -9.46 -1.93
N ALA A 189 14.58 -8.94 -1.24
CA ALA A 189 13.19 -9.02 -1.65
C ALA A 189 12.88 -8.14 -2.87
N PHE A 190 13.59 -7.03 -3.08
CA PHE A 190 13.37 -6.16 -4.25
C PHE A 190 13.76 -6.80 -5.58
N LYS A 191 14.49 -7.93 -5.56
CA LYS A 191 14.79 -8.73 -6.74
C LYS A 191 13.65 -9.71 -7.10
N GLN A 192 12.67 -9.89 -6.20
CA GLN A 192 11.53 -10.78 -6.40
C GLN A 192 10.44 -10.10 -7.24
N LYS A 193 9.50 -10.91 -7.74
CA LYS A 193 8.41 -10.48 -8.63
C LYS A 193 7.07 -10.33 -7.89
N TYR A 194 6.05 -9.89 -8.61
CA TYR A 194 4.67 -9.73 -8.17
C TYR A 194 4.16 -10.85 -7.23
N ASP A 195 4.28 -12.13 -7.63
CA ASP A 195 3.81 -13.26 -6.82
C ASP A 195 4.41 -13.31 -5.41
N PHE A 196 5.67 -12.88 -5.26
CA PHE A 196 6.31 -12.80 -3.95
C PHE A 196 5.64 -11.74 -3.08
N PHE A 197 5.49 -10.51 -3.59
CA PHE A 197 4.89 -9.42 -2.82
C PHE A 197 3.40 -9.63 -2.58
N ALA A 198 2.68 -10.27 -3.50
CA ALA A 198 1.31 -10.72 -3.29
C ALA A 198 1.21 -11.68 -2.11
N ALA A 199 2.08 -12.69 -2.04
CA ALA A 199 2.10 -13.63 -0.91
C ALA A 199 2.53 -12.99 0.42
N VAL A 200 3.45 -12.01 0.40
CA VAL A 200 3.82 -11.22 1.58
C VAL A 200 2.63 -10.39 2.06
N PHE A 201 1.95 -9.70 1.15
CA PHE A 201 0.78 -8.89 1.45
C PHE A 201 -0.36 -9.73 2.01
N GLU A 202 -0.66 -10.88 1.40
CA GLU A 202 -1.66 -11.82 1.91
C GLU A 202 -1.31 -12.25 3.35
N TYR A 203 -0.04 -12.58 3.60
CA TYR A 203 0.41 -12.94 4.95
C TYR A 203 0.28 -11.80 5.96
N LEU A 204 0.58 -10.57 5.54
CA LEU A 204 0.48 -9.37 6.36
C LEU A 204 -0.96 -9.12 6.83
N ILE A 205 -1.94 -9.33 5.94
CA ILE A 205 -3.35 -9.02 6.21
C ILE A 205 -4.19 -10.23 6.65
N LYS A 206 -3.63 -11.45 6.63
CA LYS A 206 -4.37 -12.72 6.82
C LYS A 206 -5.24 -12.76 8.10
N ASP A 207 -4.76 -12.16 9.18
CA ASP A 207 -5.44 -12.20 10.49
C ASP A 207 -6.51 -11.11 10.58
N TYR A 208 -6.34 -10.01 9.83
CA TYR A 208 -7.27 -8.87 9.82
C TYR A 208 -8.45 -9.05 8.89
N ASN A 209 -8.45 -10.09 8.06
CA ASN A 209 -9.57 -10.46 7.21
C ASN A 209 -10.53 -11.46 7.89
N LYS A 210 -10.14 -12.12 9.00
CA LYS A 210 -10.96 -13.16 9.65
C LYS A 210 -11.92 -12.63 10.71
N ASP A 211 -11.54 -11.59 11.43
CA ASP A 211 -12.27 -11.17 12.65
C ASP A 211 -13.44 -10.22 12.42
N PHE A 212 -13.68 -9.79 11.17
CA PHE A 212 -14.78 -8.92 10.84
C PHE A 212 -15.73 -9.64 9.88
N GLY A 213 -16.74 -10.32 10.42
CA GLY A 213 -17.74 -11.13 9.69
C GLY A 213 -18.61 -10.37 8.67
N LYS A 214 -18.36 -9.07 8.46
CA LYS A 214 -18.94 -8.25 7.37
C LYS A 214 -17.89 -7.84 6.31
N TYR A 215 -16.59 -8.04 6.59
CA TYR A 215 -15.46 -7.61 5.75
C TYR A 215 -14.49 -8.73 5.31
N ALA A 216 -14.72 -9.97 5.77
CA ALA A 216 -14.04 -11.15 5.21
C ALA A 216 -14.35 -11.35 3.70
N GLU A 217 -15.40 -10.71 3.19
CA GLU A 217 -15.89 -10.83 1.80
C GLU A 217 -15.15 -9.95 0.77
N TYR A 218 -14.18 -9.10 1.17
CA TYR A 218 -13.52 -8.12 0.28
C TYR A 218 -12.15 -8.55 -0.25
N TYR A 219 -11.71 -9.78 0.04
CA TYR A 219 -10.45 -10.30 -0.47
C TYR A 219 -10.71 -11.34 -1.57
N THR A 220 -10.35 -10.99 -2.80
CA THR A 220 -10.30 -11.95 -3.89
C THR A 220 -8.97 -12.72 -3.79
N PRO A 221 -8.97 -14.06 -3.65
CA PRO A 221 -7.74 -14.83 -3.60
C PRO A 221 -6.86 -14.59 -4.82
N HIS A 222 -5.55 -14.51 -4.61
CA HIS A 222 -4.55 -14.24 -5.66
C HIS A 222 -4.69 -15.18 -6.87
N SER A 223 -4.97 -16.46 -6.62
CA SER A 223 -5.16 -17.47 -7.67
C SER A 223 -6.34 -17.16 -8.59
N ILE A 224 -7.45 -16.68 -8.02
CA ILE A 224 -8.65 -16.30 -8.78
C ILE A 224 -8.40 -15.02 -9.57
N ALA A 225 -7.79 -14.01 -8.95
CA ALA A 225 -7.44 -12.76 -9.62
C ALA A 225 -6.50 -12.99 -10.81
N SER A 226 -5.49 -13.85 -10.64
CA SER A 226 -4.54 -14.22 -11.70
C SER A 226 -5.21 -14.92 -12.89
N ILE A 227 -6.18 -15.82 -12.63
CA ILE A 227 -6.94 -16.48 -13.71
C ILE A 227 -7.75 -15.45 -14.50
N ILE A 228 -8.40 -14.52 -13.80
CA ILE A 228 -9.21 -13.48 -14.42
C ILE A 228 -8.36 -12.54 -15.27
N ALA A 229 -7.20 -12.12 -14.76
CA ALA A 229 -6.25 -11.30 -15.51
C ALA A 229 -5.86 -11.95 -16.84
N ARG A 230 -5.47 -13.23 -16.82
CA ARG A 230 -5.10 -13.99 -18.02
C ARG A 230 -6.23 -14.17 -19.04
N ILE A 231 -7.49 -14.19 -18.59
CA ILE A 231 -8.65 -14.27 -19.48
C ILE A 231 -8.94 -12.91 -20.12
N MET A 232 -8.78 -11.82 -19.36
CA MET A 232 -9.18 -10.49 -19.78
C MET A 232 -8.14 -9.77 -20.63
N VAL A 233 -6.85 -9.98 -20.33
CA VAL A 233 -5.77 -9.20 -20.93
C VAL A 233 -5.29 -9.90 -22.19
N PRO A 234 -5.52 -9.34 -23.39
CA PRO A 234 -4.93 -9.86 -24.61
C PRO A 234 -3.41 -9.62 -24.63
N GLU A 235 -2.67 -10.46 -25.35
CA GLU A 235 -1.24 -10.28 -25.53
C GLU A 235 -0.93 -8.90 -26.16
N GLY A 236 0.05 -8.19 -25.59
CA GLY A 236 0.53 -6.92 -26.10
C GLY A 236 -0.30 -5.69 -25.72
N ALA A 237 -1.21 -5.79 -24.73
CA ALA A 237 -1.90 -4.62 -24.18
C ALA A 237 -0.89 -3.59 -23.63
N GLN A 238 -1.01 -2.32 -24.07
CA GLN A 238 -0.13 -1.22 -23.64
C GLN A 238 -0.89 0.10 -23.57
N ASN A 239 -0.47 0.96 -22.64
CA ASN A 239 -1.06 2.29 -22.40
C ASN A 239 -2.58 2.22 -22.16
N VAL A 240 -2.97 1.32 -21.25
CA VAL A 240 -4.39 1.03 -20.95
C VAL A 240 -4.78 1.50 -19.55
N THR A 241 -6.07 1.70 -19.35
CA THR A 241 -6.66 2.13 -18.09
C THR A 241 -7.47 1.00 -17.45
N VAL A 242 -7.21 0.74 -16.17
CA VAL A 242 -7.86 -0.33 -15.39
C VAL A 242 -8.65 0.30 -14.25
N TYR A 243 -9.93 -0.07 -14.09
CA TYR A 243 -10.79 0.49 -13.05
C TYR A 243 -11.48 -0.56 -12.19
N ASP A 244 -11.49 -0.34 -10.87
CA ASP A 244 -12.33 -1.08 -9.93
C ASP A 244 -13.13 -0.12 -9.01
N PRO A 245 -14.47 -0.10 -9.11
CA PRO A 245 -15.36 0.76 -8.32
C PRO A 245 -15.59 0.29 -6.87
N ALA A 246 -15.05 -0.88 -6.49
CA ALA A 246 -15.16 -1.47 -5.16
C ALA A 246 -13.88 -2.30 -4.89
N ALA A 247 -12.74 -1.63 -4.98
CA ALA A 247 -11.44 -2.28 -5.14
C ALA A 247 -10.98 -3.15 -3.95
N GLY A 248 -11.53 -2.93 -2.76
CA GLY A 248 -11.06 -3.61 -1.55
C GLY A 248 -9.55 -3.39 -1.37
N SER A 249 -8.80 -4.49 -1.28
CA SER A 249 -7.34 -4.47 -1.17
C SER A 249 -6.58 -4.36 -2.52
N GLY A 250 -7.31 -4.30 -3.64
CA GLY A 250 -6.73 -4.11 -4.97
C GLY A 250 -6.31 -5.37 -5.71
N THR A 251 -6.51 -6.56 -5.16
CA THR A 251 -5.94 -7.81 -5.74
C THR A 251 -6.29 -7.99 -7.22
N LEU A 252 -7.50 -7.62 -7.64
CA LEU A 252 -7.92 -7.73 -9.05
C LEU A 252 -7.19 -6.77 -9.97
N VAL A 253 -7.17 -5.48 -9.65
CA VAL A 253 -6.52 -4.48 -10.50
C VAL A 253 -5.00 -4.70 -10.55
N LEU A 254 -4.40 -5.17 -9.47
CA LEU A 254 -2.98 -5.53 -9.44
C LEU A 254 -2.69 -6.77 -10.31
N ALA A 255 -3.54 -7.78 -10.31
CA ALA A 255 -3.35 -8.96 -11.16
C ALA A 255 -3.44 -8.59 -12.65
N LEU A 256 -4.37 -7.71 -13.02
CA LEU A 256 -4.46 -7.17 -14.39
C LEU A 256 -3.22 -6.35 -14.74
N ALA A 257 -2.79 -5.45 -13.85
CA ALA A 257 -1.60 -4.63 -14.06
C ALA A 257 -0.35 -5.49 -14.27
N HIS A 258 -0.21 -6.59 -13.53
CA HIS A 258 0.89 -7.53 -13.71
C HIS A 258 0.84 -8.24 -15.09
N GLU A 259 -0.33 -8.69 -15.52
CA GLU A 259 -0.49 -9.35 -16.83
C GLU A 259 -0.28 -8.37 -18.01
N ILE A 260 -0.65 -7.09 -17.84
CA ILE A 260 -0.42 -6.00 -18.82
C ILE A 260 1.06 -5.53 -18.81
N GLY A 261 1.70 -5.59 -17.64
CA GLY A 261 2.93 -4.89 -17.32
C GLY A 261 2.65 -3.59 -16.55
N GLU A 262 3.33 -3.40 -15.43
CA GLU A 262 3.02 -2.36 -14.45
C GLU A 262 3.20 -0.93 -15.00
N GLU A 263 4.16 -0.76 -15.92
CA GLU A 263 4.43 0.50 -16.63
C GLU A 263 3.46 0.77 -17.81
N ASN A 264 2.71 -0.26 -18.22
CA ASN A 264 1.83 -0.21 -19.39
C ASN A 264 0.37 0.08 -19.04
N CYS A 265 0.07 0.30 -17.75
CA CYS A 265 -1.28 0.59 -17.30
C CYS A 265 -1.34 1.71 -16.27
N THR A 266 -2.51 2.34 -16.19
CA THR A 266 -2.86 3.26 -15.10
C THR A 266 -4.09 2.73 -14.38
N ILE A 267 -3.97 2.53 -13.07
CA ILE A 267 -5.05 2.02 -12.23
C ILE A 267 -5.85 3.18 -11.68
N PHE A 268 -7.17 3.02 -11.67
CA PHE A 268 -8.14 3.88 -11.03
C PHE A 268 -8.96 3.03 -10.07
N THR A 269 -9.21 3.51 -8.86
CA THR A 269 -10.06 2.79 -7.92
C THR A 269 -10.92 3.71 -7.09
N GLN A 270 -12.02 3.17 -6.59
CA GLN A 270 -12.81 3.82 -5.56
C GLN A 270 -13.30 2.77 -4.55
N ASP A 271 -13.23 3.09 -3.26
CA ASP A 271 -13.74 2.21 -2.20
C ASP A 271 -14.25 3.03 -1.00
N ILE A 272 -15.36 2.59 -0.41
CA ILE A 272 -15.98 3.25 0.75
C ILE A 272 -15.23 2.96 2.07
N SER A 273 -14.45 1.88 2.12
CA SER A 273 -13.73 1.45 3.31
C SER A 273 -12.36 2.12 3.39
N GLN A 274 -12.14 2.82 4.50
CA GLN A 274 -10.83 3.42 4.80
C GLN A 274 -9.74 2.35 4.88
N LYS A 275 -10.02 1.22 5.55
CA LYS A 275 -9.07 0.11 5.68
C LYS A 275 -8.70 -0.49 4.32
N SER A 276 -9.70 -0.63 3.43
CA SER A 276 -9.47 -1.10 2.05
C SER A 276 -8.56 -0.15 1.29
N SER A 277 -8.80 1.16 1.40
CA SER A 277 -7.95 2.19 0.79
C SER A 277 -6.52 2.18 1.32
N GLU A 278 -6.32 1.99 2.64
CA GLU A 278 -5.00 1.86 3.27
C GLU A 278 -4.24 0.61 2.76
N PHE A 279 -4.95 -0.53 2.62
CA PHE A 279 -4.42 -1.78 2.10
C PHE A 279 -4.08 -1.70 0.61
N LEU A 280 -4.97 -1.15 -0.21
CA LEU A 280 -4.73 -0.93 -1.63
C LEU A 280 -3.48 -0.05 -1.84
N ARG A 281 -3.35 1.04 -1.09
CA ARG A 281 -2.18 1.92 -1.17
C ARG A 281 -0.89 1.16 -0.88
N LEU A 282 -0.86 0.38 0.20
CA LEU A 282 0.29 -0.46 0.51
C LEU A 282 0.58 -1.42 -0.65
N ASN A 283 -0.44 -2.11 -1.16
CA ASN A 283 -0.30 -3.09 -2.23
C ASN A 283 0.26 -2.47 -3.52
N LEU A 284 -0.20 -1.27 -3.90
CA LEU A 284 0.34 -0.53 -5.04
C LEU A 284 1.83 -0.17 -4.84
N ILE A 285 2.21 0.27 -3.64
CA ILE A 285 3.62 0.59 -3.32
C ILE A 285 4.51 -0.65 -3.42
N LEU A 286 4.08 -1.77 -2.86
CA LEU A 286 4.85 -3.02 -2.89
C LEU A 286 5.06 -3.56 -4.30
N ASN A 287 4.16 -3.24 -5.22
CA ASN A 287 4.19 -3.71 -6.61
C ASN A 287 4.61 -2.63 -7.62
N ASN A 288 5.31 -1.58 -7.15
CA ASN A 288 5.83 -0.47 -7.98
C ASN A 288 4.77 0.29 -8.81
N LEU A 289 3.50 0.28 -8.40
CA LEU A 289 2.40 0.98 -9.09
C LEU A 289 2.12 2.36 -8.48
N VAL A 290 3.19 3.05 -8.04
CA VAL A 290 3.12 4.32 -7.30
C VAL A 290 2.48 5.43 -8.13
N HIS A 291 2.67 5.42 -9.46
CA HIS A 291 2.05 6.39 -10.39
C HIS A 291 0.52 6.36 -10.37
N SER A 292 -0.08 5.27 -9.89
CA SER A 292 -1.54 5.13 -9.79
C SER A 292 -2.12 5.57 -8.45
N LEU A 293 -1.29 5.91 -7.45
CA LEU A 293 -1.77 6.30 -6.11
C LEU A 293 -2.68 7.54 -6.14
N GLY A 294 -2.39 8.50 -7.01
CA GLY A 294 -3.21 9.71 -7.18
C GLY A 294 -4.63 9.45 -7.70
N ASN A 295 -4.88 8.25 -8.23
CA ASN A 295 -6.18 7.82 -8.77
C ASN A 295 -6.94 6.89 -7.81
N VAL A 296 -6.41 6.64 -6.62
CA VAL A 296 -7.10 5.89 -5.57
C VAL A 296 -7.98 6.85 -4.77
N VAL A 297 -9.27 6.54 -4.71
CA VAL A 297 -10.25 7.42 -4.04
C VAL A 297 -10.99 6.70 -2.92
N HIS A 298 -10.96 7.30 -1.73
CA HIS A 298 -11.79 6.87 -0.62
C HIS A 298 -13.16 7.57 -0.65
N GLY A 299 -14.22 6.81 -0.90
CA GLY A 299 -15.60 7.28 -0.86
C GLY A 299 -16.62 6.37 -1.55
N ASP A 300 -17.91 6.67 -1.36
CA ASP A 300 -19.02 5.88 -1.92
C ASP A 300 -19.17 6.08 -3.44
N THR A 301 -18.85 5.05 -4.22
CA THR A 301 -18.93 5.05 -5.70
C THR A 301 -20.36 5.17 -6.24
N LEU A 302 -21.36 4.71 -5.48
CA LEU A 302 -22.77 4.82 -5.89
C LEU A 302 -23.25 6.26 -5.76
N LEU A 303 -23.04 6.88 -4.59
CA LEU A 303 -23.51 8.22 -4.31
C LEU A 303 -22.65 9.32 -4.97
N ALA A 304 -21.33 9.16 -4.94
CA ALA A 304 -20.39 10.19 -5.37
C ALA A 304 -19.25 9.56 -6.19
N PRO A 305 -19.50 9.14 -7.45
CA PRO A 305 -18.45 8.63 -8.33
C PRO A 305 -17.43 9.73 -8.63
N GLN A 306 -16.15 9.43 -8.42
CA GLN A 306 -15.08 10.44 -8.50
C GLN A 306 -14.34 10.44 -9.85
N HIS A 307 -14.38 9.31 -10.56
CA HIS A 307 -13.71 9.17 -11.85
C HIS A 307 -14.62 9.62 -12.99
N LEU A 308 -14.61 10.93 -13.23
CA LEU A 308 -15.39 11.60 -14.27
C LEU A 308 -14.55 11.86 -15.52
N ASN A 309 -15.22 12.00 -16.66
CA ASN A 309 -14.58 12.44 -17.89
C ASN A 309 -13.98 13.87 -17.74
N ARG A 310 -13.19 14.30 -18.72
CA ARG A 310 -12.54 15.63 -18.70
C ARG A 310 -13.51 16.80 -18.54
N GLN A 311 -14.74 16.67 -19.03
CA GLN A 311 -15.78 17.71 -18.95
C GLN A 311 -16.53 17.71 -17.61
N LYS A 312 -16.27 16.71 -16.74
CA LYS A 312 -16.94 16.49 -15.44
C LYS A 312 -18.47 16.40 -15.57
N ASN A 313 -18.97 15.93 -16.70
CA ASN A 313 -20.40 15.79 -16.96
C ASN A 313 -20.86 14.33 -17.15
N ASP A 314 -19.92 13.39 -17.25
CA ASP A 314 -20.21 11.95 -17.32
C ASP A 314 -19.06 11.16 -16.68
N LEU A 315 -19.27 9.85 -16.46
CA LEU A 315 -18.23 8.94 -15.99
C LEU A 315 -17.10 8.82 -17.00
N MET A 316 -15.89 8.64 -16.49
CA MET A 316 -14.75 8.24 -17.31
C MET A 316 -14.98 6.83 -17.86
N LYS A 317 -14.50 6.60 -19.09
CA LYS A 317 -14.45 5.28 -19.71
C LYS A 317 -13.08 4.66 -19.49
N PHE A 318 -13.06 3.34 -19.32
CA PHE A 318 -11.85 2.58 -19.03
C PHE A 318 -11.69 1.40 -20.00
N ASP A 319 -10.46 1.00 -20.26
CA ASP A 319 -10.17 -0.14 -21.14
C ASP A 319 -10.55 -1.46 -20.48
N TYR A 320 -10.26 -1.60 -19.18
CA TYR A 320 -10.62 -2.76 -18.37
C TYR A 320 -11.37 -2.34 -17.12
N ILE A 321 -12.44 -3.07 -16.82
CA ILE A 321 -13.14 -2.95 -15.54
C ILE A 321 -13.23 -4.31 -14.88
N VAL A 322 -12.74 -4.38 -13.65
CA VAL A 322 -12.82 -5.55 -12.78
C VAL A 322 -13.41 -5.15 -11.46
N SER A 323 -14.23 -6.02 -10.86
CA SER A 323 -14.73 -5.75 -9.51
C SER A 323 -15.24 -7.01 -8.85
N ASN A 324 -15.09 -7.05 -7.53
CA ASN A 324 -15.73 -8.00 -6.63
C ASN A 324 -16.41 -7.20 -5.50
N PRO A 325 -17.53 -6.50 -5.80
CA PRO A 325 -18.18 -5.68 -4.81
C PRO A 325 -18.84 -6.55 -3.74
N PRO A 326 -19.00 -6.02 -2.52
CA PRO A 326 -19.49 -6.81 -1.39
C PRO A 326 -20.90 -7.34 -1.61
N PHE A 327 -21.12 -8.59 -1.20
CA PHE A 327 -22.40 -9.25 -1.29
C PHE A 327 -23.31 -8.77 -0.15
N ASN A 328 -24.57 -8.45 -0.47
CA ASN A 328 -25.58 -8.07 0.54
C ASN A 328 -25.30 -6.78 1.35
N VAL A 329 -24.55 -5.81 0.81
CA VAL A 329 -24.57 -4.47 1.42
C VAL A 329 -25.99 -3.93 1.35
N ASP A 330 -26.52 -3.56 2.52
CA ASP A 330 -27.78 -2.86 2.65
C ASP A 330 -27.57 -1.39 2.29
N PHE A 331 -28.28 -0.92 1.27
CA PHE A 331 -28.28 0.46 0.80
C PHE A 331 -29.69 1.03 0.85
N SER A 332 -30.58 0.44 1.66
CA SER A 332 -31.96 0.90 1.83
C SER A 332 -32.04 2.39 2.16
N ASP A 333 -31.16 2.88 3.03
CA ASP A 333 -31.06 4.31 3.39
C ASP A 333 -30.74 5.22 2.18
N ASN A 334 -29.99 4.70 1.21
CA ASN A 334 -29.56 5.44 0.01
C ASN A 334 -30.47 5.18 -1.21
N ARG A 335 -31.42 4.25 -1.11
CA ARG A 335 -32.21 3.77 -2.24
C ARG A 335 -32.99 4.90 -2.91
N ASP A 336 -33.67 5.73 -2.13
CA ASP A 336 -34.51 6.79 -2.69
C ASP A 336 -33.67 7.91 -3.31
N THR A 337 -32.50 8.20 -2.75
CA THR A 337 -31.49 9.08 -3.35
C THR A 337 -31.04 8.55 -4.71
N LEU A 338 -30.67 7.26 -4.78
CA LEU A 338 -30.23 6.61 -6.03
C LEU A 338 -31.38 6.49 -7.05
N ALA A 339 -32.63 6.39 -6.60
CA ALA A 339 -33.80 6.33 -7.48
C ALA A 339 -34.26 7.73 -7.97
N GLY A 340 -33.71 8.80 -7.40
CA GLY A 340 -34.05 10.18 -7.75
C GLY A 340 -33.54 10.62 -9.13
N ASP A 341 -34.07 11.74 -9.61
CA ASP A 341 -33.81 12.24 -10.97
C ASP A 341 -32.31 12.49 -11.24
N ASN A 342 -31.55 12.90 -10.21
CA ASN A 342 -30.09 13.14 -10.29
C ASN A 342 -29.28 11.91 -10.72
N PHE A 343 -29.83 10.70 -10.51
CA PHE A 343 -29.17 9.45 -10.86
C PHE A 343 -29.95 8.62 -11.89
N LYS A 344 -31.00 9.19 -12.49
CA LYS A 344 -31.92 8.48 -13.39
C LYS A 344 -31.25 7.94 -14.64
N GLU A 345 -30.27 8.65 -15.18
CA GLU A 345 -29.46 8.13 -16.30
C GLU A 345 -28.59 6.95 -15.84
N ARG A 346 -28.08 7.00 -14.60
CA ARG A 346 -27.24 5.95 -14.02
C ARG A 346 -28.03 4.70 -13.62
N PHE A 347 -29.27 4.87 -13.18
CA PHE A 347 -30.16 3.79 -12.72
C PHE A 347 -31.49 3.76 -13.50
N TRP A 348 -31.41 3.91 -14.82
CA TRP A 348 -32.57 3.95 -15.72
C TRP A 348 -33.45 2.70 -15.63
N ALA A 349 -32.86 1.56 -15.25
CA ALA A 349 -33.55 0.28 -15.07
C ALA A 349 -34.09 0.06 -13.64
N GLY A 350 -34.04 1.10 -12.79
CA GLY A 350 -34.54 1.09 -11.42
C GLY A 350 -33.52 0.62 -10.36
N VAL A 351 -33.81 0.99 -9.10
CA VAL A 351 -33.02 0.67 -7.90
C VAL A 351 -33.81 -0.35 -7.06
N GLN A 352 -33.25 -1.55 -6.89
CA GLN A 352 -33.87 -2.63 -6.09
C GLN A 352 -33.81 -2.30 -4.59
N CYS A 353 -34.71 -2.88 -3.78
CA CYS A 353 -34.82 -2.48 -2.38
C CYS A 353 -33.74 -3.05 -1.43
N ARG A 354 -32.93 -4.07 -1.79
CA ARG A 354 -32.13 -4.79 -0.76
C ARG A 354 -30.77 -5.41 -1.16
N GLN A 355 -30.35 -5.47 -2.43
CA GLN A 355 -29.05 -6.13 -2.78
C GLN A 355 -28.23 -5.40 -3.86
N LEU A 356 -26.99 -5.03 -3.50
CA LEU A 356 -26.07 -4.18 -4.26
C LEU A 356 -25.54 -4.86 -5.54
N SER A 357 -25.41 -6.18 -5.53
CA SER A 357 -24.79 -6.98 -6.62
C SER A 357 -25.44 -6.78 -7.99
N LYS A 358 -26.76 -6.57 -8.05
CA LYS A 358 -27.49 -6.40 -9.33
C LYS A 358 -27.46 -4.97 -9.88
N ILE A 359 -27.18 -3.97 -9.06
CA ILE A 359 -27.21 -2.54 -9.43
C ILE A 359 -25.86 -2.10 -9.98
N VAL A 360 -24.76 -2.52 -9.34
CA VAL A 360 -23.39 -2.28 -9.83
C VAL A 360 -23.16 -2.95 -11.18
N MET A 361 -23.67 -4.19 -11.36
CA MET A 361 -23.56 -4.98 -12.59
C MET A 361 -24.08 -4.27 -13.85
N LYS A 362 -25.25 -3.59 -13.78
CA LYS A 362 -25.89 -3.02 -14.99
C LYS A 362 -25.15 -1.80 -15.55
N LYS A 363 -24.32 -1.14 -14.74
CA LYS A 363 -23.71 0.13 -15.11
C LYS A 363 -22.24 0.02 -15.50
N LEU A 364 -21.48 -0.90 -14.89
CA LEU A 364 -20.09 -1.15 -15.31
C LEU A 364 -20.00 -1.54 -16.79
N LEU A 365 -21.03 -2.20 -17.31
CA LEU A 365 -21.19 -2.54 -18.73
C LEU A 365 -21.31 -1.33 -19.69
N GLN A 366 -21.54 -0.11 -19.20
CA GLN A 366 -21.69 1.09 -20.05
C GLN A 366 -20.40 1.91 -20.20
N ILE A 367 -19.38 1.62 -19.40
CA ILE A 367 -18.15 2.44 -19.29
C ILE A 367 -16.87 1.74 -19.76
N SER A 368 -16.96 0.51 -20.31
CA SER A 368 -15.82 -0.21 -20.87
C SER A 368 -16.23 -1.23 -21.94
N ASN A 369 -15.28 -1.58 -22.82
CA ASN A 369 -15.41 -2.66 -23.80
C ASN A 369 -15.09 -4.04 -23.20
N SER A 370 -14.41 -4.11 -22.04
CA SER A 370 -13.98 -5.36 -21.38
C SER A 370 -14.27 -5.30 -19.88
N VAL A 371 -15.33 -6.01 -19.45
CA VAL A 371 -15.80 -6.00 -18.06
C VAL A 371 -15.83 -7.43 -17.51
N CYS A 372 -15.20 -7.66 -16.36
CA CYS A 372 -15.33 -8.91 -15.61
C CYS A 372 -15.83 -8.63 -14.18
N TYR A 373 -16.72 -9.49 -13.72
CA TYR A 373 -17.34 -9.42 -12.40
C TYR A 373 -17.24 -10.78 -11.73
N ILE A 374 -16.81 -10.81 -10.47
CA ILE A 374 -16.79 -12.03 -9.66
C ILE A 374 -18.02 -11.98 -8.75
N SER A 375 -18.94 -12.93 -8.95
CA SER A 375 -20.14 -13.12 -8.13
C SER A 375 -20.07 -14.39 -7.30
#